data_AF-A0A819YKR6-F1
#
_entry.id   AF-A0A819YKR6-F1
#
_cell.length_a   1.000
_cell.length_b   1.000
_cell.length_c   1.000
_cell.angle_alpha   90.00
_cell.angle_beta   90.00
_cell.angle_gamma   90.00
#
_symmetry.space_group_name_H-M   'P 1'
#
loop_
_entity.id
_entity.type
_entity.pdbx_description
1 polymer ?
#
loop_
_entity_poly.entity_id
_entity_poly.type
_entity_poly.pdbx_seq_one_letter_code
_entity_poly.pdbx_strand_id
1 'polypeptide(L)'
;HVFRINDDIILNRYYDPLRKPCPESYPKEENECKRAKEMFGITAETFYFHNRAACESEWDFSSRWFKDKKSKELNQCGEIVSIDLYCLVHFLEYFFVLIFTFIVPLY
;
A
#
# COMPACT_ATOMS: atom_id res chain seq x y z
N HIS A 1 0.31 -5.60 -4.86
CA HIS A 1 1.62 -6.27 -5.11
C HIS A 1 1.79 -7.47 -4.19
N VAL A 2 2.45 -8.53 -4.68
CA VAL A 2 2.69 -9.77 -3.93
C VAL A 2 3.68 -9.55 -2.78
N PHE A 3 3.33 -9.99 -1.58
CA PHE A 3 4.19 -9.98 -0.40
C PHE A 3 4.34 -11.42 0.10
N ARG A 4 5.58 -11.91 0.13
CA ARG A 4 5.90 -13.25 0.64
C ARG A 4 6.37 -13.11 2.08
N ILE A 5 5.66 -13.74 3.01
CA ILE A 5 6.09 -13.82 4.41
C ILE A 5 7.16 -14.91 4.55
N ASN A 6 6.95 -16.03 3.86
CA ASN A 6 7.88 -17.14 3.71
C ASN A 6 7.55 -17.88 2.41
N ASP A 7 8.15 -19.06 2.18
CA ASP A 7 7.96 -19.83 0.95
C ASP A 7 6.51 -20.31 0.74
N ASP A 8 5.74 -20.47 1.82
CA ASP A 8 4.37 -21.01 1.78
C ASP A 8 3.29 -19.92 1.83
N ILE A 9 3.60 -18.76 2.41
CA ILE A 9 2.61 -17.71 2.68
C ILE A 9 2.83 -16.52 1.75
N ILE A 10 1.93 -16.41 0.78
CA ILE A 10 1.86 -15.34 -0.21
C ILE A 10 0.61 -14.51 0.03
N LEU A 11 0.78 -13.19 0.24
CA LEU A 11 -0.29 -12.23 0.47
C LEU A 11 -0.17 -11.03 -0.47
N ASN A 12 -1.13 -10.11 -0.40
CA ASN A 12 -1.12 -8.86 -1.15
C ASN A 12 -0.95 -7.65 -0.23
N ARG A 13 -0.26 -6.63 -0.73
CA ARG A 13 -0.16 -5.31 -0.10
C ARG A 13 -0.31 -4.19 -1.12
N TYR A 14 -0.70 -3.00 -0.65
CA TYR A 14 -0.69 -1.78 -1.44
C TYR A 14 0.74 -1.39 -1.81
N TYR A 15 0.95 -0.98 -3.06
CA TYR A 15 2.26 -0.78 -3.64
C TYR A 15 2.19 0.01 -4.96
N ASP A 16 2.79 1.19 -4.95
CA ASP A 16 3.08 1.94 -6.17
C ASP A 16 4.57 1.74 -6.55
N PRO A 17 4.91 1.50 -7.82
CA PRO A 17 6.30 1.35 -8.27
C PRO A 17 7.11 2.66 -8.28
N LEU A 18 6.46 3.83 -8.27
CA LEU A 18 7.13 5.13 -8.31
C LEU A 18 7.74 5.49 -6.95
N ARG A 19 8.86 6.22 -6.99
CA ARG A 19 9.59 6.73 -5.81
C ARG A 19 9.75 8.25 -5.88
N LYS A 20 8.67 8.92 -6.22
CA LYS A 20 8.62 10.36 -6.51
C LYS A 20 7.33 10.94 -5.94
N PRO A 21 7.28 12.24 -5.63
CA PRO A 21 6.04 12.86 -5.19
C PRO A 21 4.93 12.73 -6.24
N CYS A 22 3.66 12.69 -5.81
CA CYS A 22 2.55 12.69 -6.74
C CYS A 22 2.39 14.07 -7.43
N PRO A 23 2.11 14.13 -8.74
CA PRO A 23 1.99 15.40 -9.47
C PRO A 23 0.97 16.36 -8.85
N GLU A 24 -0.14 15.83 -8.36
CA GLU A 24 -1.26 16.57 -7.76
C GLU A 24 -0.94 17.12 -6.35
N SER A 25 0.07 16.57 -5.67
CA SER A 25 0.45 16.92 -4.29
C SER A 25 1.91 17.36 -4.16
N TYR A 26 2.59 17.62 -5.29
CA TYR A 26 4.05 17.75 -5.36
C TYR A 26 4.68 18.65 -4.29
N PRO A 27 4.26 19.93 -4.11
CA PRO A 27 4.92 20.82 -3.15
C PRO A 27 4.74 20.36 -1.70
N LYS A 28 3.59 19.75 -1.40
CA LYS A 28 3.27 19.24 -0.06
C LYS A 28 4.13 18.03 0.26
N GLU A 29 4.20 17.06 -0.64
CA GLU A 29 4.96 15.84 -0.43
C GLU A 29 6.47 16.09 -0.40
N GLU A 30 6.98 17.09 -1.14
CA GLU A 30 8.39 17.49 -1.05
C GLU A 30 8.73 18.04 0.34
N ASN A 31 7.86 18.90 0.91
CA ASN A 31 8.05 19.45 2.26
C ASN A 31 7.92 18.38 3.34
N GLU A 32 6.95 17.47 3.22
CA GLU A 32 6.78 16.35 4.16
C GLU A 32 7.97 15.38 4.09
N CYS A 33 8.49 15.10 2.89
CA CYS A 33 9.69 14.28 2.72
C CYS A 33 10.92 14.93 3.38
N LYS A 34 11.11 16.25 3.23
CA LYS A 34 12.20 16.99 3.91
C LYS A 34 12.06 16.88 5.42
N ARG A 35 10.85 17.08 5.96
CA ARG A 35 10.57 16.94 7.40
C ARG A 35 10.85 15.51 7.90
N ALA A 36 10.44 14.48 7.17
CA ALA A 36 10.68 13.09 7.52
C ALA A 36 12.18 12.76 7.58
N LYS A 37 12.97 13.31 6.64
CA LYS A 37 14.42 13.19 6.62
C LYS A 37 15.07 13.89 7.82
N GLU A 38 14.68 15.13 8.11
CA GLU A 38 15.26 15.93 9.19
C GLU A 38 14.93 15.39 10.58
N MET A 39 13.69 14.96 10.81
CA MET A 39 13.24 14.51 12.12
C MET A 39 13.59 13.04 12.43
N PHE A 40 13.55 12.18 11.41
CA PHE A 40 13.58 10.73 11.60
C PHE A 40 14.64 10.01 10.75
N GLY A 41 15.40 10.75 9.92
CA GLY A 41 16.41 10.15 9.04
C GLY A 41 15.83 9.29 7.92
N ILE A 42 14.54 9.45 7.59
CA ILE A 42 13.88 8.65 6.55
C ILE A 42 14.35 9.10 5.17
N THR A 43 14.72 8.14 4.32
CA THR A 43 15.14 8.44 2.96
C THR A 43 13.93 8.85 2.10
N ALA A 44 14.16 9.66 1.07
CA ALA A 44 13.11 10.04 0.14
C ALA A 44 12.46 8.83 -0.54
N GLU A 45 13.26 7.81 -0.87
CA GLU A 45 12.77 6.58 -1.47
C GLU A 45 11.80 5.84 -0.54
N THR A 46 12.18 5.64 0.72
CA THR A 46 11.33 5.01 1.75
C THR A 46 10.07 5.83 2.00
N PHE A 47 10.20 7.15 2.11
CA PHE A 47 9.06 8.05 2.31
C PHE A 47 8.05 7.92 1.17
N TYR A 48 8.47 8.10 -0.09
CA TYR A 48 7.57 8.03 -1.24
C TYR A 48 6.98 6.64 -1.44
N PHE A 49 7.73 5.59 -1.13
CA PHE A 49 7.23 4.21 -1.15
C PHE A 49 6.00 4.05 -0.24
N HIS A 50 6.12 4.40 1.05
CA HIS A 50 5.00 4.26 1.98
C HIS A 50 3.89 5.29 1.75
N ASN A 51 4.25 6.50 1.32
CA ASN A 51 3.29 7.57 1.04
C ASN A 51 2.34 7.16 -0.09
N ARG A 52 2.89 6.66 -1.20
CA ARG A 52 2.09 6.20 -2.34
C ARG A 52 1.31 4.93 -2.05
N ALA A 53 1.87 3.99 -1.29
CA ALA A 53 1.13 2.82 -0.84
C ALA A 53 -0.11 3.20 0.00
N ALA A 54 -0.02 4.26 0.81
CA ALA A 54 -1.17 4.78 1.56
C ALA A 54 -2.20 5.48 0.66
N CYS A 55 -1.77 6.14 -0.42
CA CYS A 55 -2.67 6.68 -1.43
C CYS A 55 -3.40 5.57 -2.19
N GLU A 56 -2.72 4.48 -2.58
CA GLU A 56 -3.36 3.33 -3.22
C GLU A 56 -4.35 2.60 -2.31
N SER A 57 -4.18 2.70 -1.00
CA SER A 57 -5.15 2.16 -0.04
C SER A 57 -6.40 3.02 0.11
N GLU A 58 -6.43 4.21 -0.51
CA GLU A 58 -7.43 5.29 -0.30
C GLU A 58 -7.57 5.75 1.16
N TRP A 59 -6.60 5.43 2.02
CA TRP A 59 -6.63 5.83 3.44
C TRP A 59 -5.46 6.79 3.70
N ASP A 60 -5.35 7.83 2.88
CA ASP A 60 -4.30 8.86 2.88
C ASP A 60 -4.70 10.11 3.72
N PHE A 61 -4.33 10.24 4.98
CA PHE A 61 -3.55 9.31 5.78
C PHE A 61 -4.30 8.92 7.05
N SER A 62 -4.13 7.67 7.46
CA SER A 62 -4.68 7.11 8.69
C SER A 62 -3.58 6.79 9.69
N SER A 63 -3.86 6.96 10.98
CA SER A 63 -2.98 6.53 12.08
C SER A 63 -2.70 5.03 12.06
N ARG A 64 -3.55 4.24 11.37
CA ARG A 64 -3.33 2.83 11.05
C ARG A 64 -1.97 2.58 10.40
N TRP A 65 -1.49 3.52 9.59
CA TRP A 65 -0.24 3.38 8.85
C TRP A 65 0.98 3.92 9.59
N PHE A 66 0.81 4.69 10.67
CA PHE A 66 1.91 5.36 11.34
C PHE A 66 2.49 4.46 12.43
N LYS A 67 3.81 4.26 12.43
CA LYS A 67 4.50 3.39 13.39
C LYS A 67 4.19 3.75 14.85
N ASP A 68 4.07 5.03 15.15
CA ASP A 68 3.75 5.57 16.48
C ASP A 68 2.27 5.99 16.63
N LYS A 69 1.45 5.73 15.61
CA LYS A 69 0.03 6.12 15.49
C LYS A 69 -0.22 7.64 15.51
N LYS A 70 0.81 8.47 15.39
CA LYS A 70 0.71 9.94 15.53
C LYS A 70 1.42 10.68 14.39
N SER A 71 2.67 10.33 14.11
CA SER A 71 3.51 11.00 13.13
C SER A 71 3.34 10.39 11.76
N LYS A 72 2.80 11.19 10.84
CA LYS A 72 2.63 10.82 9.42
C LYS A 72 3.97 10.46 8.76
N GLU A 73 5.07 11.05 9.20
CA GLU A 73 6.42 10.79 8.68
C GLU A 73 6.83 9.33 8.89
N LEU A 74 6.36 8.73 9.98
CA LEU A 74 6.61 7.34 10.35
C LEU A 74 5.61 6.38 9.67
N ASN A 75 5.08 6.76 8.50
CA ASN A 75 4.23 5.92 7.68
C ASN A 75 4.98 4.66 7.22
N GLN A 76 4.37 3.50 7.43
CA GLN A 76 4.87 2.17 7.05
C GLN A 76 3.83 1.38 6.23
N CYS A 77 2.86 2.05 5.58
CA CYS A 77 1.76 1.41 4.85
C CYS A 77 2.23 0.33 3.88
N GLY A 78 3.26 0.61 3.09
CA GLY A 78 3.84 -0.33 2.12
C GLY A 78 4.43 -1.63 2.72
N GLU A 79 4.55 -1.76 4.03
CA GLU A 79 4.97 -2.98 4.74
C GLU A 79 3.82 -3.69 5.47
N ILE A 80 2.63 -3.11 5.48
CA ILE A 80 1.47 -3.69 6.16
C ILE A 80 0.65 -4.51 5.16
N VAL A 81 0.41 -5.78 5.52
CA VAL A 81 -0.62 -6.60 4.84
C VAL A 81 -1.98 -6.15 5.34
N SER A 82 -2.80 -5.62 4.44
CA SER A 82 -4.06 -4.99 4.78
C SER A 82 -5.23 -5.97 4.66
N ILE A 83 -6.08 -6.05 5.71
CA ILE A 83 -7.21 -6.99 5.75
C ILE A 83 -8.29 -6.67 4.72
N ASP A 84 -8.53 -5.39 4.43
CA ASP A 84 -9.48 -4.93 3.40
C ASP A 84 -9.09 -5.43 1.99
N LEU A 85 -7.83 -5.26 1.60
CA LEU A 85 -7.29 -5.75 0.34
C LEU A 85 -7.39 -7.27 0.26
N TYR A 86 -7.12 -7.97 1.36
CA TYR A 86 -7.24 -9.43 1.39
C TYR A 86 -8.68 -9.90 1.23
N CYS A 87 -9.63 -9.27 1.91
CA CYS A 87 -11.06 -9.55 1.73
C CYS A 87 -11.51 -9.30 0.29
N LEU A 88 -11.03 -8.23 -0.35
CA LEU A 88 -11.35 -7.92 -1.74
C LEU A 88 -10.77 -8.96 -2.71
N VAL A 89 -9.51 -9.34 -2.55
CA VAL A 89 -8.89 -10.38 -3.38
C VAL A 89 -9.60 -11.72 -3.20
N HIS A 90 -9.90 -12.10 -1.96
CA HIS A 90 -10.64 -13.33 -1.67
C HIS A 90 -12.04 -13.33 -2.31
N PHE A 91 -12.74 -12.20 -2.25
CA PHE A 91 -14.02 -12.02 -2.94
C PHE A 91 -13.88 -12.17 -4.46
N LEU A 92 -12.85 -11.57 -5.07
CA LEU A 92 -12.58 -11.68 -6.50
C LEU A 92 -12.24 -13.12 -6.92
N GLU A 93 -11.43 -13.83 -6.13
CA GLU A 93 -11.12 -15.24 -6.36
C GLU A 93 -12.40 -16.09 -6.38
N TYR A 94 -13.26 -15.94 -5.37
CA TYR A 94 -14.53 -16.65 -5.30
C TYR A 94 -15.45 -16.29 -6.47
N PHE A 95 -15.53 -15.00 -6.80
CA PHE A 95 -16.32 -14.50 -7.92
C PHE A 95 -15.84 -15.07 -9.26
N PHE A 96 -14.53 -15.15 -9.49
CA PHE A 96 -13.97 -15.76 -10.69
C PHE A 96 -14.26 -17.25 -10.75
N VAL A 97 -14.12 -18.01 -9.66
CA VAL A 97 -14.49 -19.44 -9.63
C VAL A 97 -15.95 -19.64 -10.03
N LEU A 98 -16.86 -18.79 -9.53
CA LEU A 98 -18.27 -18.83 -9.90
C LEU A 98 -18.48 -18.59 -11.40
N ILE A 99 -17.85 -17.54 -11.96
CA ILE A 99 -17.94 -17.24 -13.40
C ILE A 99 -17.42 -18.40 -14.24
N PHE A 100 -16.24 -18.94 -13.93
CA PHE A 100 -15.64 -20.02 -14.71
C PHE A 100 -16.39 -21.35 -14.58
N THR A 101 -17.10 -21.59 -13.48
CA THR A 101 -17.88 -22.81 -13.28
C THR A 101 -19.23 -22.76 -14.00
N PHE A 102 -19.90 -21.61 -14.00
CA PHE A 102 -21.31 -21.53 -14.41
C PHE A 102 -21.56 -20.71 -15.69
N ILE A 103 -20.65 -19.81 -16.07
CA ILE A 103 -20.89 -18.83 -17.13
C ILE A 103 -19.98 -19.09 -18.35
N VAL A 104 -18.72 -19.47 -18.13
CA VAL A 104 -17.83 -19.85 -19.22
C VAL A 104 -18.03 -21.33 -19.53
N PRO A 105 -18.58 -21.71 -20.71
CA PRO A 105 -18.58 -23.12 -21.10
C PRO A 105 -17.11 -23.54 -21.19
N LEU A 106 -16.72 -24.54 -20.40
CA LEU A 106 -15.47 -25.25 -20.64
C LEU A 106 -15.59 -25.89 -22.02
N TYR A 107 -15.02 -25.24 -23.04
CA TYR A 107 -14.82 -25.80 -24.38
C TYR A 107 -13.65 -26.78 -24.35
#